data_AF-A0A9E4GHM3-F1
#
_entry.id   AF-A0A9E4GHM3-F1
#
_cell.length_a   1.000
_cell.length_b   1.000
_cell.length_c   1.000
_cell.angle_alpha   90.00
_cell.angle_beta   90.00
_cell.angle_gamma   90.00
#
_symmetry.space_group_name_H-M   'P 1'
#
loop_
_entity.id
_entity.type
_entity.pdbx_description
1 polymer ?
#
loop_
_entity_poly.entity_id
_entity_poly.type
_entity_poly.pdbx_seq_one_letter_code
_entity_poly.pdbx_strand_id
1 'polypeptide(L)'
;MQHPTSADGLVAIFEPSVLVPVQFFAGLRHKAPAEGERRLMLAILEDAIECFQKHLWATDRKHRQLHDAAELWFLADEPGWLFSFVNICAAFEIHPSSLRQGLLDWKTRQLAGRAGQRSASAPLLS
;
A
#
# COMPACT_ATOMS: atom_id res chain seq x y z
N MET A 1 39.87 24.74 38.66
CA MET A 1 38.69 24.11 39.29
C MET A 1 37.47 24.95 38.95
N GLN A 2 36.41 24.29 38.41
CA GLN A 2 35.00 24.71 38.20
C GLN A 2 34.69 26.05 37.50
N HIS A 3 33.73 26.20 36.58
CA HIS A 3 32.82 25.31 35.82
C HIS A 3 32.12 26.22 34.79
N PRO A 4 31.99 25.85 33.49
CA PRO A 4 31.01 26.50 32.62
C PRO A 4 29.60 26.04 33.04
N THR A 5 28.73 27.01 33.32
CA THR A 5 27.35 26.81 33.77
C THR A 5 26.54 26.06 32.71
N SER A 6 26.11 24.86 33.05
CA SER A 6 25.46 23.84 32.20
C SER A 6 24.06 24.19 31.66
N ALA A 7 23.70 25.47 31.50
CA ALA A 7 22.37 25.88 31.08
C ALA A 7 22.24 26.09 29.56
N ASP A 8 23.32 26.39 28.86
CA ASP A 8 23.29 26.70 27.41
C ASP A 8 23.21 25.43 26.54
N GLY A 9 23.73 24.30 27.04
CA GLY A 9 23.70 23.01 26.35
C GLY A 9 22.37 22.24 26.44
N LEU A 10 21.42 22.69 27.28
CA LEU A 10 20.15 22.00 27.48
C LEU A 10 19.09 22.38 26.45
N VAL A 11 19.25 23.52 25.76
CA VAL A 11 18.27 24.03 24.79
C VAL A 11 18.33 23.27 23.45
N ALA A 12 19.45 22.61 23.15
CA ALA A 12 19.64 21.79 21.95
C ALA A 12 19.24 20.32 22.12
N ILE A 13 18.85 19.87 23.33
CA ILE A 13 18.55 18.45 23.62
C ILE A 13 17.05 18.15 23.51
N PHE A 14 16.20 19.18 23.62
CA PHE A 14 14.75 19.03 23.45
C PHE A 14 14.35 19.29 22.00
N GLU A 15 14.57 18.28 21.16
CA GLU A 15 13.84 18.13 19.89
C GLU A 15 12.33 17.96 20.25
N PRO A 16 11.42 18.78 19.69
CA PRO A 16 10.03 18.80 20.12
C PRO A 16 9.41 17.41 19.92
N SER A 17 9.13 16.72 21.02
CA SER A 17 8.70 15.31 21.06
C SER A 17 7.23 15.11 20.65
N VAL A 18 6.70 15.98 19.79
CA VAL A 18 5.36 15.88 19.20
C VAL A 18 5.53 15.90 17.69
N LEU A 19 5.87 14.75 17.13
CA LEU A 19 5.86 14.56 15.68
C LEU A 19 4.40 14.45 15.23
N VAL A 20 3.97 15.38 14.38
CA VAL A 20 2.75 15.17 13.60
C VAL A 20 2.93 13.96 12.68
N PRO A 21 1.86 13.21 12.35
CA PRO A 21 1.96 11.94 11.63
C PRO A 21 2.84 12.03 10.38
N VAL A 22 2.71 13.11 9.60
CA VAL A 22 3.50 13.30 8.37
C VAL A 22 5.02 13.38 8.64
N GLN A 23 5.45 14.00 9.74
CA GLN A 23 6.87 14.11 10.12
C GLN A 23 7.40 12.79 10.68
N PHE A 24 6.60 12.10 11.48
CA PHE A 24 6.93 10.76 11.97
C PHE A 24 7.18 9.79 10.79
N PHE A 25 6.26 9.76 9.82
CA PHE A 25 6.41 8.90 8.64
C PHE A 25 7.55 9.36 7.72
N ALA A 26 7.82 10.66 7.60
CA ALA A 26 8.96 11.15 6.85
C ALA A 26 10.29 10.66 7.45
N GLY A 27 10.43 10.69 8.78
CA GLY A 27 11.61 10.16 9.48
C GLY A 27 11.81 8.65 9.29
N LEU A 28 10.73 7.88 9.23
CA LEU A 28 10.77 6.44 8.96
C LEU A 28 11.18 6.12 7.51
N ARG A 29 10.80 6.94 6.53
CA ARG A 29 11.19 6.73 5.12
C ARG A 29 12.70 6.77 4.89
N HIS A 30 13.42 7.56 5.68
CA HIS A 30 14.87 7.73 5.54
C HIS A 30 15.68 6.64 6.26
N LYS A 31 15.02 5.71 6.96
CA LYS A 31 15.66 4.59 7.65
C LYS A 31 15.22 3.27 7.02
N ALA A 32 16.10 2.27 7.06
CA ALA A 32 15.69 0.90 6.74
C ALA A 32 14.57 0.50 7.73
N PRO A 33 13.42 -0.04 7.25
CA PRO A 33 12.31 -0.34 8.15
C PRO A 33 12.72 -1.44 9.14
N ALA A 34 12.24 -1.33 10.38
CA ALA A 34 12.45 -2.36 11.38
C ALA A 34 11.78 -3.68 10.94
N GLU A 35 12.21 -4.81 11.49
CA GLU A 35 11.68 -6.14 11.12
C GLU A 35 10.15 -6.23 11.28
N GLY A 36 9.61 -5.59 12.32
CA GLY A 36 8.16 -5.49 12.53
C GLY A 36 7.44 -4.65 11.46
N GLU A 37 8.04 -3.54 11.04
CA GLU A 37 7.49 -2.67 10.00
C GLU A 37 7.51 -3.36 8.64
N ARG A 38 8.60 -4.09 8.31
CA ARG A 38 8.66 -4.91 7.08
C ARG A 38 7.57 -5.98 7.08
N ARG A 39 7.35 -6.70 8.19
CA ARG A 39 6.26 -7.67 8.28
C ARG A 39 4.89 -7.03 8.06
N LEU A 40 4.66 -5.86 8.65
CA LEU A 40 3.41 -5.12 8.47
C LEU A 40 3.23 -4.65 7.02
N MET A 41 4.28 -4.16 6.38
CA MET A 41 4.25 -3.78 4.96
C MET A 41 3.86 -4.97 4.07
N LEU A 42 4.43 -6.15 4.33
CA LEU A 42 4.06 -7.36 3.58
C LEU A 42 2.59 -7.74 3.82
N ALA A 43 2.13 -7.72 5.07
CA ALA A 43 0.74 -8.02 5.42
C ALA A 43 -0.25 -7.05 4.74
N ILE A 44 0.08 -5.76 4.68
CA ILE A 44 -0.73 -4.75 3.97
C ILE A 44 -0.76 -5.05 2.47
N LEU A 45 0.37 -5.43 1.88
CA LEU A 45 0.43 -5.79 0.46
C LEU A 45 -0.40 -7.03 0.15
N GLU A 46 -0.29 -8.07 0.99
CA GLU A 46 -1.06 -9.32 0.85
C GLU A 46 -2.57 -9.05 0.98
N ASP A 47 -3.01 -8.30 1.99
CA ASP A 47 -4.42 -7.95 2.19
C ASP A 47 -4.98 -7.12 1.02
N ALA A 48 -4.22 -6.16 0.49
CA ALA A 48 -4.63 -5.36 -0.65
C ALA A 48 -4.79 -6.22 -1.92
N ILE A 49 -3.86 -7.15 -2.16
CA ILE A 49 -3.94 -8.09 -3.30
C ILE A 49 -5.15 -9.01 -3.13
N GLU A 50 -5.38 -9.56 -1.93
CA GLU A 50 -6.55 -10.40 -1.66
C GLU A 50 -7.84 -9.61 -1.90
N CYS A 51 -7.97 -8.39 -1.36
CA CYS A 51 -9.14 -7.55 -1.54
C CYS A 51 -9.42 -7.25 -3.01
N PHE A 52 -8.38 -6.92 -3.79
CA PHE A 52 -8.49 -6.67 -5.23
C PHE A 52 -8.94 -7.93 -5.99
N GLN A 53 -8.38 -9.08 -5.68
CA GLN A 53 -8.70 -10.30 -6.43
C GLN A 53 -10.06 -10.89 -6.07
N LYS A 54 -10.35 -10.98 -4.77
CA LYS A 54 -11.54 -11.63 -4.21
C LYS A 54 -12.83 -10.91 -4.59
N HIS A 55 -12.79 -9.59 -4.67
CA HIS A 55 -13.98 -8.77 -4.89
C HIS A 55 -14.15 -8.30 -6.35
N LEU A 56 -13.37 -8.85 -7.29
CA LEU A 56 -13.42 -8.47 -8.71
C LEU A 56 -14.83 -8.57 -9.33
N TRP A 57 -15.65 -9.53 -8.88
CA TRP A 57 -17.01 -9.74 -9.39
C TRP A 57 -18.11 -9.40 -8.38
N ALA A 58 -17.78 -8.62 -7.34
CA ALA A 58 -18.74 -8.26 -6.30
C ALA A 58 -19.93 -7.46 -6.86
N THR A 59 -21.15 -7.86 -6.48
CA THR A 59 -22.40 -7.20 -6.88
C THR A 59 -23.03 -6.37 -5.75
N ASP A 60 -22.52 -6.47 -4.53
CA ASP A 60 -22.90 -5.59 -3.43
C ASP A 60 -21.98 -4.38 -3.33
N ARG A 61 -22.49 -3.28 -2.76
CA ARG A 61 -21.78 -2.01 -2.69
C ARG A 61 -20.51 -2.07 -1.85
N LYS A 62 -20.53 -2.81 -0.74
CA LYS A 62 -19.43 -2.82 0.23
C LYS A 62 -18.19 -3.47 -0.40
N HIS A 63 -18.33 -4.65 -0.99
CA HIS A 63 -17.20 -5.35 -1.58
C HIS A 63 -16.67 -4.67 -2.85
N ARG A 64 -17.54 -4.02 -3.65
CA ARG A 64 -17.06 -3.15 -4.74
C ARG A 64 -16.18 -2.02 -4.24
N GLN A 65 -16.59 -1.34 -3.17
CA GLN A 65 -15.78 -0.27 -2.58
C GLN A 65 -14.42 -0.78 -2.07
N LEU A 66 -14.35 -2.00 -1.54
CA LEU A 66 -13.09 -2.61 -1.14
C LEU A 66 -12.18 -2.90 -2.34
N HIS A 67 -12.72 -3.45 -3.42
CA HIS A 67 -11.99 -3.63 -4.68
C HIS A 67 -11.46 -2.29 -5.21
N ASP A 68 -12.32 -1.29 -5.32
CA ASP A 68 -11.98 0.02 -5.91
C ASP A 68 -10.96 0.77 -5.05
N ALA A 69 -11.06 0.67 -3.72
CA ALA A 69 -10.07 1.23 -2.80
C ALA A 69 -8.70 0.56 -2.95
N ALA A 70 -8.65 -0.77 -3.09
CA ALA A 70 -7.41 -1.50 -3.33
C ALA A 70 -6.79 -1.11 -4.69
N GLU A 71 -7.60 -1.06 -5.76
CA GLU A 71 -7.16 -0.63 -7.09
C GLU A 71 -6.59 0.79 -7.06
N LEU A 72 -7.29 1.72 -6.41
CA LEU A 72 -6.82 3.10 -6.26
C LEU A 72 -5.49 3.18 -5.49
N TRP A 73 -5.34 2.38 -4.43
CA TRP A 73 -4.10 2.33 -3.66
C TRP A 73 -2.92 1.80 -4.48
N PHE A 74 -3.13 0.77 -5.31
CA PHE A 74 -2.10 0.27 -6.22
C PHE A 74 -1.69 1.33 -7.27
N LEU A 75 -2.65 2.10 -7.77
CA LEU A 75 -2.41 3.11 -8.81
C LEU A 75 -1.84 4.43 -8.28
N ALA A 76 -1.89 4.66 -6.97
CA ALA A 76 -1.35 5.88 -6.37
C ALA A 76 0.19 5.92 -6.45
N ASP A 77 0.72 7.06 -6.91
CA ASP A 77 2.17 7.34 -6.98
C ASP A 77 2.69 8.16 -5.79
N GLU A 78 1.80 8.60 -4.90
CA GLU A 78 2.14 9.51 -3.80
C GLU A 78 2.88 8.76 -2.67
N PRO A 79 4.14 9.10 -2.36
CA PRO A 79 4.91 8.48 -1.28
C PRO A 79 4.54 9.05 0.10
N GLY A 80 3.47 9.87 0.19
CA GLY A 80 3.06 10.65 1.36
C GLY A 80 2.78 9.86 2.64
N TRP A 81 2.70 8.53 2.56
CA TRP A 81 2.49 7.64 3.70
C TRP A 81 3.48 6.48 3.69
N LEU A 82 3.95 6.04 4.87
CA LEU A 82 4.96 4.98 5.01
C LEU A 82 4.52 3.65 4.35
N PHE A 83 3.23 3.32 4.46
CA PHE A 83 2.62 2.14 3.86
C PHE A 83 1.92 2.47 2.53
N SER A 84 2.35 3.52 1.84
CA SER A 84 1.97 3.72 0.44
C SER A 84 2.54 2.58 -0.41
N PHE A 85 1.81 2.25 -1.48
CA PHE A 85 2.23 1.20 -2.42
C PHE A 85 3.67 1.39 -2.91
N VAL A 86 4.04 2.61 -3.30
CA VAL A 86 5.39 2.93 -3.79
C VAL A 86 6.48 2.73 -2.73
N ASN A 87 6.21 3.04 -1.46
CA ASN A 87 7.17 2.82 -0.37
C ASN A 87 7.30 1.33 -0.01
N ILE A 88 6.21 0.57 -0.06
CA ILE A 88 6.25 -0.89 0.11
C ILE A 88 7.05 -1.53 -1.01
N CYS A 89 6.80 -1.16 -2.27
CA CYS A 89 7.58 -1.61 -3.41
C CYS A 89 9.08 -1.32 -3.24
N ALA A 90 9.43 -0.11 -2.80
CA ALA A 90 10.82 0.26 -2.52
C ALA A 90 11.45 -0.60 -1.41
N ALA A 91 10.72 -0.86 -0.31
CA ALA A 91 11.22 -1.66 0.82
C ALA A 91 11.51 -3.14 0.46
N PHE A 92 10.83 -3.66 -0.56
CA PHE A 92 10.97 -5.04 -1.06
C PHE A 92 11.71 -5.12 -2.41
N GLU A 93 12.29 -4.03 -2.91
CA GLU A 93 13.00 -3.97 -4.19
C GLU A 93 12.14 -4.42 -5.38
N ILE A 94 10.83 -4.18 -5.31
CA ILE A 94 9.86 -4.48 -6.36
C ILE A 94 9.66 -3.21 -7.18
N HIS A 95 9.74 -3.32 -8.51
CA HIS A 95 9.40 -2.20 -9.37
C HIS A 95 7.87 -1.98 -9.38
N PRO A 96 7.35 -0.80 -8.97
CA PRO A 96 5.91 -0.55 -8.85
C PRO A 96 5.14 -0.82 -10.13
N SER A 97 5.68 -0.42 -11.28
CA SER A 97 5.03 -0.63 -12.59
C SER A 97 4.88 -2.12 -12.91
N SER A 98 5.86 -2.96 -12.55
CA SER A 98 5.82 -4.38 -12.85
C SER A 98 4.70 -5.08 -12.09
N LEU A 99 4.52 -4.72 -10.81
CA LEU A 99 3.46 -5.27 -9.99
C LEU A 99 2.07 -4.78 -10.45
N ARG A 100 1.94 -3.49 -10.81
CA ARG A 100 0.71 -2.93 -11.40
C ARG A 100 0.33 -3.66 -12.69
N GLN A 101 1.30 -3.84 -13.60
CA GLN A 101 1.08 -4.56 -14.86
C GLN A 101 0.58 -5.98 -14.60
N GLY A 102 1.22 -6.72 -13.68
CA GLY A 102 0.79 -8.06 -13.31
C GLY A 102 -0.66 -8.12 -12.80
N LEU A 103 -1.06 -7.15 -11.96
CA LEU A 103 -2.43 -7.06 -11.43
C LEU A 103 -3.46 -6.72 -12.53
N LEU A 104 -3.14 -5.80 -13.43
CA LEU A 104 -4.02 -5.40 -14.54
C LEU A 104 -4.17 -6.50 -15.59
N ASP A 105 -3.08 -7.19 -15.93
CA ASP A 105 -3.08 -8.33 -16.85
C ASP A 105 -3.89 -9.50 -16.27
N TRP A 106 -3.73 -9.76 -14.97
CA TRP A 106 -4.56 -10.72 -14.25
C TRP A 106 -6.04 -10.32 -14.33
N LYS A 107 -6.39 -9.08 -13.98
CA LYS A 107 -7.77 -8.58 -14.02
C LYS A 107 -8.41 -8.74 -15.41
N THR A 108 -7.66 -8.38 -16.45
CA THR A 108 -8.11 -8.51 -17.85
C THR A 108 -8.42 -9.96 -18.22
N ARG A 109 -7.51 -10.89 -17.88
CA ARG A 109 -7.70 -12.33 -18.12
C ARG A 109 -8.94 -12.87 -17.40
N GLN A 110 -9.15 -12.48 -16.16
CA GLN A 110 -10.29 -12.93 -15.36
C GLN A 110 -11.63 -12.43 -15.92
N LEU A 111 -11.68 -11.18 -16.38
CA LEU A 111 -12.88 -10.62 -17.01
C LEU A 111 -13.18 -11.28 -18.37
N ALA A 112 -12.14 -11.51 -19.19
CA ALA A 112 -12.29 -12.21 -20.47
C ALA A 112 -12.76 -13.66 -20.28
N GLY A 113 -12.20 -14.39 -19.31
CA GLY A 113 -12.60 -15.76 -18.98
C GLY A 113 -14.07 -15.85 -18.56
N ARG A 114 -14.56 -14.88 -17.75
CA ARG A 114 -15.97 -14.84 -17.35
C ARG A 114 -16.92 -14.48 -18.50
N ALA A 115 -16.51 -13.60 -19.41
CA ALA A 115 -17.29 -13.28 -20.60
C ALA A 115 -17.45 -14.50 -21.52
N GLY A 116 -16.36 -15.25 -21.75
CA GLY A 116 -16.40 -16.49 -22.52
C GLY A 116 -17.31 -17.56 -21.91
N GLN A 117 -17.28 -17.72 -20.58
CA GLN A 117 -18.20 -18.63 -19.86
C GLN A 117 -19.67 -18.21 -20.01
N ARG A 118 -19.98 -16.92 -19.91
CA ARG A 118 -21.36 -16.41 -20.07
C ARG A 118 -21.90 -16.64 -21.48
N SER A 119 -21.10 -16.44 -22.52
CA SER A 119 -21.48 -16.71 -23.90
C SER A 119 -21.71 -18.19 -24.19
N ALA A 120 -20.92 -19.09 -23.59
CA ALA A 120 -21.12 -20.54 -23.71
C ALA A 120 -22.35 -21.05 -22.95
N SER A 121 -22.83 -20.30 -21.95
CA SER A 121 -23.98 -20.67 -21.10
C SER A 121 -25.33 -20.17 -21.63
N ALA A 122 -25.34 -19.37 -22.72
CA ALA A 122 -26.57 -18.87 -23.31
C ALA A 122 -27.34 -20.02 -23.97
N PRO A 123 -28.60 -20.29 -23.59
CA PRO A 123 -29.36 -21.37 -24.21
C PRO A 123 -29.61 -21.05 -25.68
N LEU A 124 -29.31 -22.01 -26.56
CA LEU A 124 -29.75 -22.00 -27.95
C LEU A 124 -31.28 -22.11 -27.93
N LEU A 125 -31.97 -20.98 -28.05
CA LEU A 125 -33.41 -20.93 -28.29
C LEU A 125 -33.68 -21.45 -29.70
N SER A 126 -34.19 -22.68 -29.78
CA SER A 126 -34.89 -23.25 -30.94
C SER A 126 -36.37 -22.90 -30.89
#